data_AF-A0AAF0Q336-F1
#
_entry.id   AF-A0AAF0Q336-F1
#
_cell.length_a   1.000
_cell.length_b   1.000
_cell.length_c   1.000
_cell.angle_alpha   90.00
_cell.angle_beta   90.00
_cell.angle_gamma   90.00
#
_symmetry.space_group_name_H-M   'P 1'
#
loop_
_entity.id
_entity.type
_entity.pdbx_description
1 polymer ?
#
loop_
_entity_poly.entity_id
_entity_poly.type
_entity_poly.pdbx_seq_one_letter_code
_entity_poly.pdbx_strand_id
1 'polypeptide(L)'
;MPKSAPLQNSNTINIKQVPLQRLVSDHVPIALQYGSWEVPKSYFNFQNWWLTNEGYVDKVSDWWSSFEFSGRPDYIFASKLKALKGKLKEWSRCDQGNLKLQKSRLLNHMADLDSILDSRILTEEEVAKKGETIVEPARIKEEIVKFYTDKAPGPNSYPMGFYIKCWEVLKHDITQAFHNFHSKEMFEESFNATYIAMIPKKKGAKELKDFRPISLVGSFYKLVSKVLTERLKRVVDTLVDSQQMAFIGGRHIMDAVLIANEAVDSRISQKKLDILCKLDIENACDHVNWEFILQVLRQMGFGAKWVNWVKFCISTVKFSILVNGGSEGFFNAQLGIRQGDPMSLLVHFSHGRS
;
A
#
# COMPACT_ATOMS: atom_id res chain seq x y z
N MET A 1 40.29 42.40 -12.76
CA MET A 1 38.90 42.73 -13.17
C MET A 1 38.01 41.54 -12.82
N PRO A 2 36.83 41.77 -12.21
CA PRO A 2 36.07 40.74 -11.51
C PRO A 2 35.28 39.85 -12.48
N LYS A 3 35.19 38.56 -12.12
CA LYS A 3 34.31 37.58 -12.77
C LYS A 3 32.85 37.97 -12.47
N SER A 4 32.07 38.24 -13.51
CA SER A 4 30.62 38.43 -13.42
C SER A 4 29.96 37.13 -12.97
N ALA A 5 29.14 37.24 -11.93
CA ALA A 5 28.27 36.19 -11.42
C ALA A 5 27.22 35.77 -12.48
N PRO A 6 26.75 34.51 -12.48
CA PRO A 6 25.61 34.14 -13.30
C PRO A 6 24.36 34.85 -12.76
N LEU A 7 23.74 35.66 -13.62
CA LEU A 7 22.43 36.26 -13.39
C LEU A 7 21.43 35.14 -13.03
N GLN A 8 20.90 35.20 -11.82
CA GLN A 8 19.71 34.44 -11.44
C GLN A 8 18.53 34.95 -12.27
N ASN A 9 18.18 34.24 -13.35
CA ASN A 9 16.91 34.46 -14.04
C ASN A 9 15.77 33.91 -13.18
N SER A 10 15.37 34.70 -12.19
CA SER A 10 14.16 34.51 -11.40
C SER A 10 12.94 34.96 -12.21
N ASN A 11 12.49 34.13 -13.16
CA ASN A 11 11.14 34.18 -13.75
C ASN A 11 10.92 32.99 -14.69
N THR A 12 11.11 31.76 -14.22
CA THR A 12 10.55 30.60 -14.92
C THR A 12 9.04 30.62 -14.75
N ILE A 13 8.34 31.12 -15.77
CA ILE A 13 6.88 31.03 -15.90
C ILE A 13 6.54 29.54 -16.02
N ASN A 14 5.78 29.02 -15.06
CA ASN A 14 5.33 27.63 -15.12
C ASN A 14 4.15 27.52 -16.09
N ILE A 15 4.19 26.52 -16.97
CA ILE A 15 3.15 26.27 -17.98
C ILE A 15 2.46 24.95 -17.62
N LYS A 16 1.14 25.00 -17.40
CA LYS A 16 0.30 23.82 -17.14
C LYS A 16 -0.63 23.59 -18.31
N GLN A 17 -0.62 22.37 -18.83
CA GLN A 17 -1.51 21.92 -19.89
C GLN A 17 -2.78 21.29 -19.29
N VAL A 18 -3.96 21.77 -19.66
CA VAL A 18 -5.25 21.22 -19.23
C VAL A 18 -6.09 20.87 -20.46
N PRO A 19 -6.52 19.61 -20.63
CA PRO A 19 -7.46 19.26 -21.69
C PRO A 19 -8.85 19.86 -21.38
N LEU A 20 -9.42 20.59 -22.34
CA LEU A 20 -10.76 21.15 -22.22
C LEU A 20 -11.83 20.13 -22.63
N GLN A 21 -13.06 20.37 -22.17
CA GLN A 21 -14.18 19.45 -22.38
C GLN A 21 -14.59 19.41 -23.87
N ARG A 22 -14.80 18.21 -24.41
CA ARG A 22 -15.24 17.98 -25.79
C ARG A 22 -16.69 18.45 -25.94
N LEU A 23 -16.91 19.45 -26.78
CA LEU A 23 -18.27 19.90 -27.13
C LEU A 23 -18.67 19.48 -28.55
N VAL A 24 -17.80 19.56 -29.56
CA VAL A 24 -18.23 19.29 -30.96
C VAL A 24 -17.13 18.83 -31.97
N SER A 25 -15.88 18.56 -31.55
CA SER A 25 -14.79 18.12 -32.46
C SER A 25 -14.02 16.91 -31.91
N ASP A 26 -13.46 16.12 -32.82
CA ASP A 26 -12.52 15.00 -32.60
C ASP A 26 -11.14 15.45 -32.09
N HIS A 27 -10.80 16.73 -32.23
CA HIS A 27 -9.64 17.34 -31.59
C HIS A 27 -9.97 17.79 -30.15
N VAL A 28 -9.09 17.48 -29.17
CA VAL A 28 -9.22 17.93 -27.78
C VAL A 28 -8.50 19.27 -27.63
N PRO A 29 -9.22 20.41 -27.50
CA PRO A 29 -8.58 21.69 -27.27
C PRO A 29 -7.84 21.67 -25.93
N ILE A 30 -6.64 22.24 -25.93
CA ILE A 30 -5.75 22.26 -24.79
C ILE A 30 -5.63 23.71 -24.31
N ALA A 31 -5.92 23.95 -23.03
CA ALA A 31 -5.64 25.22 -22.39
C ALA A 31 -4.22 25.20 -21.80
N LEU A 32 -3.43 26.23 -22.11
CA LEU A 32 -2.14 26.49 -21.46
C LEU A 32 -2.35 27.58 -20.41
N GLN A 33 -2.22 27.21 -19.14
CA GLN A 33 -2.24 28.15 -18.02
C GLN A 33 -0.80 28.53 -17.70
N TYR A 34 -0.54 29.84 -17.55
CA TYR A 34 0.76 30.39 -17.19
C TYR A 34 0.69 31.16 -15.87
N GLY A 35 1.72 31.06 -15.03
CA GLY A 35 1.82 31.83 -13.80
C GLY A 35 2.98 31.42 -12.89
N SER A 36 3.13 32.20 -11.82
CA SER A 36 4.21 32.06 -10.83
C SER A 36 3.70 31.31 -9.60
N TRP A 37 3.60 29.99 -9.70
CA TRP A 37 3.37 29.11 -8.55
C TRP A 37 4.63 28.32 -8.25
N GLU A 38 4.89 27.99 -6.98
CA GLU A 38 5.91 27.01 -6.65
C GLU A 38 5.53 25.67 -7.32
N VAL A 39 6.43 25.12 -8.13
CA VAL A 39 6.24 23.74 -8.62
C VAL A 39 6.28 22.85 -7.39
N PRO A 40 5.19 22.11 -7.05
CA PRO A 40 5.23 21.20 -5.93
C PRO A 40 6.43 20.27 -6.11
N LYS A 41 7.25 20.08 -5.07
CA LYS A 41 8.37 19.13 -5.14
C LYS A 41 7.79 17.79 -5.59
N SER A 42 8.13 17.37 -6.83
CA SER A 42 7.58 16.15 -7.40
C SER A 42 8.01 14.96 -6.54
N TYR A 43 7.01 14.25 -6.01
CA TYR A 43 7.24 13.05 -5.23
C TYR A 43 7.78 11.96 -6.15
N PHE A 44 8.73 11.18 -5.64
CA PHE A 44 9.25 10.05 -6.40
C PHE A 44 8.11 9.09 -6.70
N ASN A 45 7.88 8.87 -7.99
CA ASN A 45 6.93 7.90 -8.48
C ASN A 45 7.72 6.77 -9.13
N PHE A 46 7.58 5.56 -8.58
CA PHE A 46 8.19 4.37 -9.14
C PHE A 46 7.50 4.03 -10.45
N GLN A 47 8.29 3.84 -11.51
CA GLN A 47 7.73 3.51 -12.82
C GLN A 47 7.66 1.99 -12.97
N ASN A 48 6.46 1.42 -13.02
CA ASN A 48 6.30 -0.05 -13.08
C ASN A 48 6.98 -0.67 -14.31
N TRP A 49 7.11 0.06 -15.43
CA TRP A 49 7.82 -0.41 -16.61
C TRP A 49 9.32 -0.64 -16.38
N TRP A 50 9.93 -0.05 -15.34
CA TRP A 50 11.32 -0.36 -15.01
C TRP A 50 11.52 -1.85 -14.71
N LEU A 51 10.48 -2.52 -14.18
CA LEU A 51 10.49 -3.96 -13.90
C LEU A 51 10.56 -4.82 -15.17
N THR A 52 10.26 -4.25 -16.34
CA THR A 52 10.31 -4.93 -17.64
C THR A 52 11.60 -4.65 -18.40
N ASN A 53 12.47 -3.77 -17.90
CA ASN A 53 13.72 -3.43 -18.57
C ASN A 53 14.78 -4.52 -18.31
N GLU A 54 15.44 -4.99 -19.36
CA GLU A 54 16.54 -5.96 -19.26
C GLU A 54 17.70 -5.35 -18.48
N GLY A 55 18.30 -6.14 -17.57
CA GLY A 55 19.36 -5.68 -16.67
C GLY A 55 18.89 -4.77 -15.52
N TYR A 56 17.58 -4.51 -15.35
CA TYR A 56 17.07 -3.75 -14.21
C TYR A 56 17.44 -4.41 -12.87
N VAL A 57 17.22 -5.72 -12.76
CA VAL A 57 17.50 -6.46 -11.52
C VAL A 57 18.99 -6.46 -11.20
N ASP A 58 19.85 -6.58 -12.21
CA ASP A 58 21.31 -6.55 -12.05
C ASP A 58 21.77 -5.17 -11.55
N LYS A 59 21.28 -4.08 -12.14
CA LYS A 59 21.54 -2.71 -11.65
C LYS A 59 21.10 -2.52 -10.20
N VAL A 60 19.92 -3.02 -9.85
CA VAL A 60 19.44 -2.98 -8.45
C VAL A 60 20.37 -3.79 -7.56
N SER A 61 20.80 -4.98 -7.97
CA SER A 61 21.74 -5.84 -7.24
C SER A 61 23.08 -5.14 -6.98
N ASP A 62 23.65 -4.52 -8.02
CA ASP A 62 24.92 -3.79 -7.95
C ASP A 62 24.83 -2.61 -6.97
N TRP A 63 23.80 -1.77 -7.13
CA TRP A 63 23.58 -0.65 -6.22
C TRP A 63 23.31 -1.11 -4.79
N TRP A 64 22.49 -2.15 -4.62
CA TRP A 64 22.12 -2.66 -3.31
C TRP A 64 23.32 -3.21 -2.54
N SER A 65 24.22 -3.89 -3.23
CA SER A 65 25.46 -4.45 -2.67
C SER A 65 26.48 -3.36 -2.35
N SER A 66 26.44 -2.21 -3.05
CA SER A 66 27.33 -1.07 -2.78
C SER A 66 26.95 -0.24 -1.55
N PHE A 67 25.76 -0.47 -0.97
CA PHE A 67 25.28 0.32 0.16
C PHE A 67 25.72 -0.27 1.50
N GLU A 68 26.55 0.48 2.21
CA GLU A 68 26.98 0.14 3.58
C GLU A 68 26.26 1.02 4.60
N PHE A 69 25.50 0.36 5.49
CA PHE A 69 24.86 0.99 6.64
C PHE A 69 25.02 0.09 7.87
N SER A 70 25.24 0.70 9.03
CA SER A 70 25.35 -0.01 10.31
C SER A 70 24.18 0.34 11.22
N GLY A 71 23.70 -0.63 12.02
CA GLY A 71 22.64 -0.42 13.00
C GLY A 71 21.69 -1.60 13.09
N ARG A 72 20.46 -1.33 13.53
CA ARG A 72 19.41 -2.35 13.58
C ARG A 72 19.05 -2.83 12.16
N PRO A 73 18.70 -4.11 11.95
CA PRO A 73 18.44 -4.62 10.60
C PRO A 73 17.31 -3.90 9.85
N ASP A 74 16.26 -3.50 10.55
CA ASP A 74 15.16 -2.70 10.03
C ASP A 74 15.61 -1.29 9.59
N TYR A 75 16.48 -0.66 10.37
CA TYR A 75 17.09 0.63 10.01
C TYR A 75 18.00 0.51 8.77
N ILE A 76 18.82 -0.53 8.70
CA ILE A 76 19.68 -0.81 7.54
C ILE A 76 18.80 -0.99 6.30
N PHE A 77 17.76 -1.80 6.40
CA PHE A 77 16.84 -2.03 5.28
C PHE A 77 16.14 -0.73 4.82
N ALA A 78 15.65 0.08 5.76
CA ALA A 78 15.03 1.37 5.44
C ALA A 78 16.02 2.33 4.75
N SER A 79 17.26 2.37 5.23
CA SER A 79 18.33 3.21 4.70
C SER A 79 18.72 2.80 3.29
N LYS A 80 18.85 1.49 3.03
CA LYS A 80 19.10 0.96 1.67
C LYS A 80 17.96 1.28 0.70
N LEU A 81 16.69 1.11 1.11
CA LEU A 81 15.55 1.53 0.28
C LEU A 81 15.60 3.03 -0.04
N LYS A 82 15.96 3.87 0.93
CA LYS A 82 16.11 5.32 0.74
C LYS A 82 17.27 5.66 -0.21
N ALA A 83 18.40 4.97 -0.11
CA ALA A 83 19.55 5.15 -0.99
C ALA A 83 19.24 4.70 -2.43
N LEU A 84 18.61 3.52 -2.58
CA LEU A 84 18.15 3.00 -3.87
C LEU A 84 17.19 3.97 -4.57
N LYS A 85 16.33 4.64 -3.80
CA LYS A 85 15.41 5.67 -4.33
C LYS A 85 16.19 6.83 -4.95
N GLY A 86 17.32 7.22 -4.36
CA GLY A 86 18.25 8.19 -4.95
C GLY A 86 18.81 7.71 -6.29
N LYS A 87 19.31 6.47 -6.35
CA LYS A 87 19.84 5.88 -7.59
C LYS A 87 18.81 5.74 -8.69
N LEU A 88 17.59 5.32 -8.36
CA LEU A 88 16.49 5.24 -9.33
C LEU A 88 16.08 6.61 -9.85
N LYS A 89 16.12 7.66 -9.02
CA LYS A 89 15.90 9.04 -9.48
C LYS A 89 16.98 9.50 -10.44
N GLU A 90 18.24 9.23 -10.16
CA GLU A 90 19.35 9.52 -11.07
C GLU A 90 19.17 8.78 -12.40
N TRP A 91 18.92 7.47 -12.33
CA TRP A 91 18.72 6.63 -13.52
C TRP A 91 17.50 7.04 -14.34
N SER A 92 16.41 7.51 -13.70
CA SER A 92 15.22 8.01 -14.40
C SER A 92 15.48 9.21 -15.30
N ARG A 93 16.60 9.91 -15.10
CA ARG A 93 17.02 11.07 -15.92
C ARG A 93 17.89 10.66 -17.11
N CYS A 94 18.41 9.43 -17.12
CA CYS A 94 19.22 8.89 -18.21
C CYS A 94 18.34 8.23 -19.28
N ASP A 95 18.85 8.12 -20.51
CA ASP A 95 18.18 7.48 -21.65
C ASP A 95 17.61 6.09 -21.33
N GLN A 96 18.31 5.30 -20.51
CA GLN A 96 17.91 3.92 -20.16
C GLN A 96 16.76 3.84 -19.15
N GLY A 97 16.49 4.90 -18.38
CA GLY A 97 15.47 4.94 -17.33
C GLY A 97 14.29 5.86 -17.63
N ASN A 98 14.30 6.54 -18.80
CA ASN A 98 13.28 7.50 -19.21
C ASN A 98 12.49 6.98 -20.42
N LEU A 99 11.25 6.55 -20.18
CA LEU A 99 10.36 6.01 -21.23
C LEU A 99 10.10 7.01 -22.36
N LYS A 100 10.07 8.32 -22.09
CA LYS A 100 9.86 9.32 -23.15
C LYS A 100 11.05 9.37 -24.11
N LEU A 101 12.26 9.25 -23.57
CA LEU A 101 13.48 9.28 -24.35
C LEU A 101 13.72 7.96 -25.08
N GLN A 102 13.44 6.83 -24.42
CA GLN A 102 13.43 5.53 -25.08
C GLN A 102 12.36 5.46 -26.16
N LYS A 103 11.14 5.94 -25.91
CA LYS A 103 10.07 5.98 -26.92
C LYS A 103 10.45 6.88 -28.09
N SER A 104 11.11 8.01 -27.88
CA SER A 104 11.64 8.85 -28.98
C SER A 104 12.72 8.12 -29.79
N ARG A 105 13.57 7.33 -29.13
CA ARG A 105 14.65 6.56 -29.78
C ARG A 105 14.12 5.32 -30.49
N LEU A 106 13.15 4.61 -29.89
CA LEU A 106 12.40 3.52 -30.47
C LEU A 106 11.52 4.00 -31.61
N LEU A 107 10.87 5.16 -31.53
CA LEU A 107 10.13 5.74 -32.66
C LEU A 107 11.08 6.06 -33.84
N ASN A 108 12.29 6.55 -33.54
CA ASN A 108 13.32 6.74 -34.56
C ASN A 108 13.85 5.40 -35.11
N HIS A 109 13.88 4.34 -34.31
CA HIS A 109 14.34 3.01 -34.72
C HIS A 109 13.25 2.15 -35.39
N MET A 110 11.97 2.40 -35.06
CA MET A 110 10.79 1.77 -35.65
C MET A 110 10.51 2.33 -37.05
N ALA A 111 11.02 3.52 -37.38
CA ALA A 111 11.07 3.98 -38.77
C ALA A 111 12.01 3.13 -39.64
N ASP A 112 12.94 2.37 -39.03
CA ASP A 112 13.91 1.52 -39.73
C ASP A 112 13.55 0.02 -39.73
N LEU A 113 12.56 -0.43 -38.93
CA LEU A 113 12.25 -1.86 -38.72
C LEU A 113 10.80 -2.23 -39.05
N ASP A 114 10.30 -1.74 -40.19
CA ASP A 114 9.04 -2.20 -40.81
C ASP A 114 9.27 -3.41 -41.75
N SER A 115 10.17 -4.32 -41.37
CA SER A 115 10.42 -5.57 -42.09
C SER A 115 10.66 -6.74 -41.13
N ILE A 116 9.67 -7.65 -41.15
CA ILE A 116 9.64 -9.04 -40.65
C ILE A 116 8.87 -9.30 -39.35
N LEU A 117 7.96 -10.27 -39.52
CA LEU A 117 6.89 -10.77 -38.68
C LEU A 117 7.31 -11.72 -37.54
N ASP A 118 6.35 -11.85 -36.61
CA ASP A 118 5.75 -13.08 -36.07
C ASP A 118 5.99 -13.56 -34.63
N SER A 119 4.89 -13.45 -33.87
CA SER A 119 4.17 -14.49 -33.12
C SER A 119 4.73 -15.02 -31.78
N ARG A 120 3.81 -15.05 -30.81
CA ARG A 120 3.97 -15.38 -29.38
C ARG A 120 3.15 -16.63 -29.08
N ILE A 121 3.64 -17.54 -28.24
CA ILE A 121 2.79 -18.43 -27.42
C ILE A 121 3.49 -18.69 -26.07
N LEU A 122 2.73 -18.63 -24.97
CA LEU A 122 3.08 -19.09 -23.62
C LEU A 122 2.03 -20.13 -23.21
N THR A 123 2.41 -21.12 -22.41
CA THR A 123 1.48 -21.87 -21.55
C THR A 123 2.13 -22.40 -20.27
N GLU A 124 1.21 -22.72 -19.35
CA GLU A 124 1.21 -23.06 -17.91
C GLU A 124 1.79 -24.49 -17.62
N GLU A 125 2.10 -25.00 -16.40
CA GLU A 125 1.44 -24.91 -15.10
C GLU A 125 2.24 -25.72 -14.01
N GLU A 126 2.19 -25.29 -12.73
CA GLU A 126 1.99 -26.13 -11.49
C GLU A 126 3.05 -27.14 -10.93
N VAL A 127 3.19 -27.55 -9.62
CA VAL A 127 2.38 -27.58 -8.36
C VAL A 127 3.29 -27.64 -7.09
N ALA A 128 2.78 -27.08 -5.97
CA ALA A 128 2.86 -27.33 -4.49
C ALA A 128 3.83 -28.39 -3.83
N LYS A 129 4.15 -28.42 -2.52
CA LYS A 129 3.41 -28.07 -1.27
C LYS A 129 4.29 -28.25 0.02
N LYS A 130 3.97 -27.45 1.07
CA LYS A 130 4.11 -27.68 2.56
C LYS A 130 5.53 -27.72 3.18
N GLY A 131 5.80 -27.27 4.42
CA GLY A 131 5.02 -26.69 5.53
C GLY A 131 5.93 -26.39 6.75
N GLU A 132 5.43 -25.57 7.71
CA GLU A 132 5.93 -25.24 9.09
C GLU A 132 7.40 -24.76 9.25
N THR A 133 7.85 -23.86 10.13
CA THR A 133 7.40 -22.82 11.07
C THR A 133 8.63 -21.90 11.23
N ILE A 134 8.45 -20.65 11.69
CA ILE A 134 9.48 -19.57 11.78
C ILE A 134 9.63 -18.80 10.45
N VAL A 135 10.07 -17.55 10.54
CA VAL A 135 10.12 -16.50 9.49
C VAL A 135 11.06 -16.92 8.35
N GLU A 136 10.62 -17.88 7.53
CA GLU A 136 11.39 -18.33 6.38
C GLU A 136 11.20 -17.38 5.20
N PRO A 137 12.28 -17.03 4.47
CA PRO A 137 12.20 -16.18 3.28
C PRO A 137 11.15 -16.68 2.28
N ALA A 138 11.02 -18.00 2.12
CA ALA A 138 10.04 -18.60 1.22
C ALA A 138 8.59 -18.21 1.54
N ARG A 139 8.21 -18.15 2.83
CA ARG A 139 6.85 -17.73 3.23
C ARG A 139 6.61 -16.25 3.00
N ILE A 140 7.62 -15.42 3.24
CA ILE A 140 7.51 -14.00 2.94
C ILE A 140 7.30 -13.82 1.42
N LYS A 141 8.05 -14.56 0.59
CA LYS A 141 7.88 -14.56 -0.87
C LYS A 141 6.46 -14.97 -1.29
N GLU A 142 5.93 -16.07 -0.74
CA GLU A 142 4.55 -16.52 -0.99
C GLU A 142 3.52 -15.43 -0.67
N GLU A 143 3.69 -14.70 0.45
CA GLU A 143 2.79 -13.61 0.81
C GLU A 143 2.95 -12.38 -0.09
N ILE A 144 4.17 -12.05 -0.52
CA ILE A 144 4.41 -10.95 -1.46
C ILE A 144 3.71 -11.24 -2.80
N VAL A 145 3.78 -12.46 -3.31
CA VAL A 145 3.18 -12.85 -4.60
C VAL A 145 1.65 -12.74 -4.59
N LYS A 146 1.01 -12.85 -3.42
CA LYS A 146 -0.45 -12.67 -3.28
C LYS A 146 -0.91 -11.21 -3.39
N PHE A 147 0.01 -10.23 -3.41
CA PHE A 147 -0.35 -8.84 -3.64
C PHE A 147 -0.46 -8.52 -5.14
N TYR A 148 -1.48 -7.74 -5.51
CA TYR A 148 -1.54 -7.10 -6.82
C TYR A 148 -0.33 -6.18 -7.02
N THR A 149 0.37 -6.35 -8.14
CA THR A 149 1.65 -5.67 -8.46
C THR A 149 1.53 -4.16 -8.63
N ASP A 150 0.36 -3.66 -9.05
CA ASP A 150 0.17 -2.29 -9.52
C ASP A 150 -0.51 -1.34 -8.50
N LYS A 151 -0.59 -1.70 -7.22
CA LYS A 151 -1.15 -0.80 -6.21
C LYS A 151 -0.19 0.36 -5.91
N ALA A 152 -0.75 1.56 -5.75
CA ALA A 152 0.00 2.75 -5.39
C ALA A 152 0.83 2.54 -4.10
N PRO A 153 2.13 2.88 -4.13
CA PRO A 153 3.01 2.67 -2.99
C PRO A 153 2.80 3.74 -1.91
N GLY A 154 3.09 3.38 -0.66
CA GLY A 154 3.13 4.33 0.46
C GLY A 154 4.40 5.21 0.46
N PRO A 155 4.77 5.83 1.59
CA PRO A 155 5.89 6.78 1.68
C PRO A 155 7.26 6.28 1.21
N ASN A 156 7.50 4.96 1.33
CA ASN A 156 8.73 4.32 0.83
C ASN A 156 8.74 4.14 -0.70
N SER A 157 7.62 4.41 -1.37
CA SER A 157 7.49 4.58 -2.82
C SER A 157 7.78 3.37 -3.72
N TYR A 158 8.00 2.17 -3.16
CA TYR A 158 8.18 0.94 -3.95
C TYR A 158 6.87 0.12 -4.02
N PRO A 159 6.36 -0.22 -5.22
CA PRO A 159 5.19 -1.08 -5.38
C PRO A 159 5.52 -2.54 -5.04
N MET A 160 4.51 -3.39 -4.82
CA MET A 160 4.76 -4.81 -4.50
C MET A 160 5.46 -5.56 -5.63
N GLY A 161 5.23 -5.19 -6.88
CA GLY A 161 5.95 -5.75 -8.03
C GLY A 161 7.48 -5.62 -7.94
N PHE A 162 7.99 -4.55 -7.32
CA PHE A 162 9.43 -4.40 -7.06
C PHE A 162 9.96 -5.48 -6.11
N TYR A 163 9.24 -5.75 -5.01
CA TYR A 163 9.63 -6.76 -4.03
C TYR A 163 9.59 -8.18 -4.60
N ILE A 164 8.65 -8.45 -5.52
CA ILE A 164 8.58 -9.74 -6.24
C ILE A 164 9.77 -9.86 -7.18
N LYS A 165 9.99 -8.87 -8.04
CA LYS A 165 11.00 -8.91 -9.11
C LYS A 165 12.42 -8.91 -8.55
N CYS A 166 12.68 -8.15 -7.49
CA CYS A 166 13.99 -8.03 -6.85
C CYS A 166 14.12 -8.91 -5.60
N TRP A 167 13.26 -9.93 -5.42
CA TRP A 167 13.24 -10.74 -4.21
C TRP A 167 14.61 -11.33 -3.86
N GLU A 168 15.33 -11.88 -4.83
CA GLU A 168 16.63 -12.52 -4.57
C GLU A 168 17.69 -11.54 -4.03
N VAL A 169 17.60 -10.26 -4.41
CA VAL A 169 18.44 -9.17 -3.90
C VAL A 169 18.01 -8.76 -2.49
N LEU A 170 16.70 -8.66 -2.25
CA LEU A 170 16.14 -8.05 -1.04
C LEU A 170 15.91 -9.04 0.11
N LYS A 171 15.80 -10.34 -0.18
CA LYS A 171 15.32 -11.37 0.76
C LYS A 171 16.06 -11.38 2.08
N HIS A 172 17.38 -11.16 2.06
CA HIS A 172 18.20 -11.18 3.27
C HIS A 172 17.81 -10.03 4.21
N ASP A 173 17.85 -8.79 3.72
CA ASP A 173 17.54 -7.59 4.51
C ASP A 173 16.08 -7.58 4.98
N ILE A 174 15.15 -8.05 4.13
CA ILE A 174 13.74 -8.21 4.52
C ILE A 174 13.61 -9.21 5.68
N THR A 175 14.23 -10.39 5.56
CA THR A 175 14.15 -11.43 6.59
C THR A 175 14.74 -10.95 7.91
N GLN A 176 15.88 -10.25 7.87
CA GLN A 176 16.49 -9.68 9.07
C GLN A 176 15.61 -8.59 9.70
N ALA A 177 14.97 -7.75 8.90
CA ALA A 177 14.02 -6.76 9.40
C ALA A 177 12.79 -7.43 10.08
N PHE A 178 12.29 -8.54 9.52
CA PHE A 178 11.24 -9.34 10.16
C PHE A 178 11.70 -10.01 11.45
N HIS A 179 12.92 -10.56 11.50
CA HIS A 179 13.50 -11.12 12.73
C HIS A 179 13.65 -10.06 13.82
N ASN A 180 14.08 -8.85 13.45
CA ASN A 180 14.13 -7.72 14.37
C ASN A 180 12.74 -7.37 14.91
N PHE A 181 11.73 -7.25 14.05
CA PHE A 181 10.35 -7.01 14.50
C PHE A 181 9.83 -8.12 15.42
N HIS A 182 10.08 -9.37 15.05
CA HIS A 182 9.68 -10.51 15.87
C HIS A 182 10.35 -10.51 17.24
N SER A 183 11.63 -10.17 17.34
CA SER A 183 12.39 -10.24 18.60
C SER A 183 12.26 -8.99 19.47
N LYS A 184 12.27 -7.81 18.86
CA LYS A 184 12.28 -6.50 19.55
C LYS A 184 10.92 -5.82 19.61
N GLU A 185 9.91 -6.39 18.94
CA GLU A 185 8.54 -5.86 18.92
C GLU A 185 8.43 -4.45 18.33
N MET A 186 9.40 -4.10 17.47
CA MET A 186 9.47 -2.79 16.82
C MET A 186 10.16 -2.87 15.45
N PHE A 187 9.90 -1.86 14.62
CA PHE A 187 10.60 -1.63 13.36
C PHE A 187 10.79 -0.13 13.11
N GLU A 188 11.59 0.22 12.12
CA GLU A 188 11.92 1.61 11.76
C GLU A 188 10.68 2.46 11.46
N GLU A 189 10.62 3.67 12.03
CA GLU A 189 9.40 4.51 11.97
C GLU A 189 8.92 4.78 10.54
N SER A 190 9.85 4.94 9.60
CA SER A 190 9.53 5.16 8.19
C SER A 190 8.75 4.01 7.55
N PHE A 191 8.79 2.80 8.11
CA PHE A 191 7.96 1.71 7.64
C PHE A 191 6.50 1.85 8.08
N ASN A 192 6.21 2.52 9.20
CA ASN A 192 4.83 2.76 9.63
C ASN A 192 4.23 4.06 9.07
N ALA A 193 5.03 4.88 8.39
CA ALA A 193 4.54 6.09 7.73
C ALA A 193 3.48 5.75 6.68
N THR A 194 2.40 6.54 6.64
CA THR A 194 1.26 6.33 5.74
C THR A 194 0.84 7.65 5.11
N TYR A 195 0.64 7.66 3.80
CA TYR A 195 0.04 8.82 3.14
C TYR A 195 -1.48 8.70 3.12
N ILE A 196 -2.18 9.82 3.31
CA ILE A 196 -3.63 9.91 3.14
C ILE A 196 -3.91 10.60 1.82
N ALA A 197 -4.44 9.86 0.85
CA ALA A 197 -4.92 10.41 -0.41
C ALA A 197 -6.43 10.68 -0.33
N MET A 198 -6.86 11.88 -0.73
CA MET A 198 -8.28 12.24 -0.73
C MET A 198 -8.90 11.90 -2.08
N ILE A 199 -9.81 10.92 -2.13
CA ILE A 199 -10.53 10.55 -3.36
C ILE A 199 -11.93 11.16 -3.33
N PRO A 200 -12.34 11.95 -4.35
CA PRO A 200 -13.67 12.55 -4.39
C PRO A 200 -14.75 11.46 -4.54
N LYS A 201 -15.79 11.52 -3.70
CA LYS A 201 -16.99 10.66 -3.75
C LYS A 201 -17.90 11.02 -4.93
N LYS A 202 -17.88 12.28 -5.37
CA LYS A 202 -18.75 12.83 -6.42
C LYS A 202 -18.00 13.84 -7.28
N LYS A 203 -18.49 14.07 -8.51
CA LYS A 203 -17.99 15.14 -9.37
C LYS A 203 -18.25 16.51 -8.73
N GLY A 204 -17.26 17.39 -8.79
CA GLY A 204 -17.36 18.73 -8.18
C GLY A 204 -17.37 18.70 -6.65
N ALA A 205 -16.70 17.74 -6.02
CA ALA A 205 -16.52 17.71 -4.57
C ALA A 205 -15.91 19.02 -4.05
N LYS A 206 -16.55 19.64 -3.05
CA LYS A 206 -16.15 20.95 -2.48
C LYS A 206 -15.80 20.87 -1.00
N GLU A 207 -16.46 19.98 -0.26
CA GLU A 207 -16.29 19.85 1.19
C GLU A 207 -15.48 18.61 1.56
N LEU A 208 -14.80 18.61 2.71
CA LEU A 208 -13.98 17.47 3.17
C LEU A 208 -14.79 16.15 3.22
N LYS A 209 -16.06 16.22 3.64
CA LYS A 209 -16.97 15.06 3.71
C LYS A 209 -17.28 14.44 2.35
N ASP A 210 -17.08 15.19 1.27
CA ASP A 210 -17.24 14.71 -0.11
C ASP A 210 -16.04 13.88 -0.56
N PHE A 211 -15.00 13.75 0.25
CA PHE A 211 -13.83 12.93 -0.05
C PHE A 211 -13.80 11.69 0.82
N ARG A 212 -13.22 10.61 0.29
CA ARG A 212 -12.84 9.41 1.05
C ARG A 212 -11.34 9.48 1.29
N PRO A 213 -10.87 9.44 2.55
CA PRO A 213 -9.46 9.26 2.82
C PRO A 213 -9.05 7.84 2.44
N ILE A 214 -7.97 7.68 1.71
CA ILE A 214 -7.36 6.38 1.43
C ILE A 214 -5.96 6.35 2.00
N SER A 215 -5.71 5.36 2.85
CA SER A 215 -4.39 5.12 3.44
C SER A 215 -3.47 4.39 2.45
N LEU A 216 -2.46 5.10 1.93
CA LEU A 216 -1.37 4.53 1.15
C LEU A 216 -0.26 4.08 2.10
N VAL A 217 -0.37 2.83 2.53
CA VAL A 217 0.52 2.25 3.54
C VAL A 217 1.85 1.80 2.95
N GLY A 218 2.94 1.98 3.71
CA GLY A 218 4.27 1.50 3.36
C GLY A 218 4.34 0.00 3.09
N SER A 219 5.12 -0.40 2.09
CA SER A 219 5.14 -1.78 1.59
C SER A 219 5.66 -2.79 2.62
N PHE A 220 6.71 -2.46 3.38
CA PHE A 220 7.18 -3.33 4.46
C PHE A 220 6.11 -3.56 5.54
N TYR A 221 5.42 -2.50 5.99
CA TYR A 221 4.30 -2.65 6.92
C TYR A 221 3.19 -3.52 6.35
N LYS A 222 2.84 -3.37 5.06
CA LYS A 222 1.84 -4.23 4.41
C LYS A 222 2.22 -5.71 4.51
N LEU A 223 3.52 -6.04 4.40
CA LEU A 223 3.99 -7.42 4.59
C LEU A 223 3.83 -7.87 6.05
N VAL A 224 4.24 -7.04 7.01
CA VAL A 224 4.08 -7.33 8.45
C VAL A 224 2.61 -7.54 8.81
N SER A 225 1.74 -6.59 8.46
CA SER A 225 0.29 -6.64 8.68
C SER A 225 -0.32 -7.91 8.04
N LYS A 226 0.07 -8.24 6.82
CA LYS A 226 -0.39 -9.47 6.14
C LYS A 226 0.02 -10.74 6.89
N VAL A 227 1.29 -10.86 7.30
CA VAL A 227 1.76 -12.02 8.08
C VAL A 227 1.01 -12.16 9.40
N LEU A 228 0.76 -11.06 10.11
CA LEU A 228 -0.05 -11.07 11.33
C LEU A 228 -1.49 -11.49 11.04
N THR A 229 -2.13 -10.92 10.03
CA THR A 229 -3.48 -11.28 9.64
C THR A 229 -3.63 -12.75 9.26
N GLU A 230 -2.69 -13.32 8.49
CA GLU A 230 -2.75 -14.74 8.12
C GLU A 230 -2.55 -15.68 9.31
N ARG A 231 -1.80 -15.26 10.33
CA ARG A 231 -1.70 -16.01 11.60
C ARG A 231 -3.00 -15.92 12.40
N LEU A 232 -3.61 -14.74 12.46
CA LEU A 232 -4.89 -14.52 13.15
C LEU A 232 -6.02 -15.37 12.54
N LYS A 233 -6.10 -15.43 11.21
CA LYS A 233 -7.10 -16.22 10.49
C LYS A 233 -7.12 -17.71 10.83
N ARG A 234 -5.99 -18.26 11.29
CA ARG A 234 -5.91 -19.69 11.67
C ARG A 234 -6.63 -20.01 12.96
N VAL A 235 -6.79 -19.01 13.83
CA VAL A 235 -7.41 -19.17 15.14
C VAL A 235 -8.76 -18.45 15.23
N VAL A 236 -9.03 -17.52 14.32
CA VAL A 236 -10.22 -16.65 14.39
C VAL A 236 -11.53 -17.41 14.46
N ASP A 237 -11.67 -18.49 13.69
CA ASP A 237 -12.92 -19.28 13.62
C ASP A 237 -13.29 -19.92 14.96
N THR A 238 -12.28 -20.23 15.79
CA THR A 238 -12.48 -20.78 17.15
C THR A 238 -12.75 -19.71 18.20
N LEU A 239 -12.48 -18.45 17.89
CA LEU A 239 -12.53 -17.35 18.86
C LEU A 239 -13.80 -16.50 18.77
N VAL A 240 -14.47 -16.54 17.62
CA VAL A 240 -15.65 -15.74 17.30
C VAL A 240 -16.90 -16.61 17.29
N ASP A 241 -18.04 -16.00 17.61
CA ASP A 241 -19.32 -16.72 17.62
C ASP A 241 -19.63 -17.34 16.25
N SER A 242 -20.31 -18.48 16.26
CA SER A 242 -20.85 -19.13 15.05
C SER A 242 -21.68 -18.20 14.16
N GLN A 243 -22.31 -17.17 14.73
CA GLN A 243 -23.16 -16.19 14.04
C GLN A 243 -22.38 -15.05 13.39
N GLN A 244 -21.09 -14.89 13.71
CA GLN A 244 -20.23 -13.89 13.04
C GLN A 244 -19.95 -14.34 11.61
N MET A 245 -20.57 -13.74 10.60
CA MET A 245 -20.43 -14.18 9.21
C MET A 245 -19.33 -13.43 8.44
N ALA A 246 -18.99 -12.22 8.86
CA ALA A 246 -18.06 -11.37 8.12
C ALA A 246 -16.59 -11.76 8.40
N PHE A 247 -15.79 -11.78 7.32
CA PHE A 247 -14.34 -11.92 7.35
C PHE A 247 -13.75 -13.22 7.93
N ILE A 248 -14.54 -14.29 7.95
CA ILE A 248 -14.10 -15.64 8.33
C ILE A 248 -14.10 -16.52 7.08
N GLY A 249 -13.01 -17.25 6.86
CA GLY A 249 -12.90 -18.16 5.73
C GLY A 249 -13.94 -19.28 5.81
N GLY A 250 -14.70 -19.49 4.73
CA GLY A 250 -15.73 -20.53 4.67
C GLY A 250 -17.13 -20.10 5.14
N ARG A 251 -17.32 -18.85 5.58
CA ARG A 251 -18.65 -18.28 5.88
C ARG A 251 -19.04 -17.31 4.78
N HIS A 252 -20.22 -17.49 4.17
CA HIS A 252 -20.68 -16.66 3.07
C HIS A 252 -21.68 -15.61 3.56
N ILE A 253 -21.65 -14.41 2.94
CA ILE A 253 -22.60 -13.34 3.28
C ILE A 253 -24.06 -13.76 3.06
N MET A 254 -24.30 -14.68 2.13
CA MET A 254 -25.62 -15.24 1.85
C MET A 254 -26.17 -16.05 3.03
N ASP A 255 -25.30 -16.69 3.82
CA ASP A 255 -25.69 -17.45 5.01
C ASP A 255 -26.24 -16.49 6.08
N ALA A 256 -25.64 -15.30 6.22
CA ALA A 256 -26.13 -14.26 7.13
C ALA A 256 -27.54 -13.78 6.74
N VAL A 257 -27.77 -13.59 5.43
CA VAL A 257 -29.07 -13.18 4.89
C VAL A 257 -30.11 -14.27 5.12
N LEU A 258 -29.76 -15.53 4.89
CA LEU A 258 -30.65 -16.66 5.12
C LEU A 258 -31.03 -16.80 6.60
N ILE A 259 -30.06 -16.75 7.51
CA ILE A 259 -30.30 -16.80 8.96
C ILE A 259 -31.22 -15.65 9.40
N ALA A 260 -30.98 -14.44 8.90
CA ALA A 260 -31.83 -13.29 9.22
C ALA A 260 -33.27 -13.47 8.70
N ASN A 261 -33.44 -13.98 7.48
CA ASN A 261 -34.75 -14.24 6.90
C ASN A 261 -35.50 -15.31 7.71
N GLU A 262 -34.86 -16.44 8.01
CA GLU A 262 -35.48 -17.53 8.78
C GLU A 262 -35.86 -17.07 10.20
N ALA A 263 -35.01 -16.24 10.82
CA ALA A 263 -35.32 -15.65 12.12
C ALA A 263 -36.57 -14.74 12.06
N VAL A 264 -36.69 -13.91 11.02
CA VAL A 264 -37.87 -13.04 10.82
C VAL A 264 -39.12 -13.88 10.54
N ASP A 265 -39.05 -14.84 9.61
CA ASP A 265 -40.18 -15.69 9.22
C ASP A 265 -40.68 -16.52 10.39
N SER A 266 -39.76 -17.08 11.20
CA SER A 266 -40.09 -17.81 12.42
C SER A 266 -40.88 -16.93 13.41
N ARG A 267 -40.48 -15.68 13.63
CA ARG A 267 -41.20 -14.76 14.54
C ARG A 267 -42.57 -14.36 13.99
N ILE A 268 -42.68 -14.09 12.69
CA ILE A 268 -43.95 -13.79 12.02
C ILE A 268 -44.93 -14.96 12.22
N SER A 269 -44.47 -16.21 12.03
CA SER A 269 -45.30 -17.41 12.19
C SER A 269 -45.84 -17.60 13.61
N GLN A 270 -45.11 -17.13 14.63
CA GLN A 270 -45.48 -17.24 16.05
C GLN A 270 -46.48 -16.16 16.52
N LYS A 271 -46.82 -15.18 15.66
CA LYS A 271 -47.75 -14.06 15.95
C LYS A 271 -47.43 -13.31 17.26
N LYS A 272 -46.16 -13.26 17.66
CA LYS A 272 -45.71 -12.49 18.83
C LYS A 272 -45.18 -11.13 18.39
N LEU A 273 -45.40 -10.13 19.23
CA LEU A 273 -44.84 -8.80 19.04
C LEU A 273 -43.34 -8.85 19.35
N ASP A 274 -42.50 -8.64 18.33
CA ASP A 274 -41.05 -8.61 18.46
C ASP A 274 -40.48 -7.33 17.83
N ILE A 275 -39.28 -6.93 18.26
CA ILE A 275 -38.57 -5.74 17.77
C ILE A 275 -37.32 -6.18 17.01
N LEU A 276 -37.18 -5.70 15.77
CA LEU A 276 -35.95 -5.86 14.98
C LEU A 276 -35.10 -4.58 15.10
N CYS A 277 -33.91 -4.71 15.69
CA CYS A 277 -32.96 -3.61 15.81
C CYS A 277 -31.85 -3.74 14.76
N LYS A 278 -31.79 -2.80 13.81
CA LYS A 278 -30.63 -2.64 12.92
C LYS A 278 -29.68 -1.61 13.53
N LEU A 279 -28.53 -2.09 13.98
CA LEU A 279 -27.44 -1.24 14.50
C LEU A 279 -26.35 -1.12 13.42
N ASP A 280 -25.95 0.10 13.10
CA ASP A 280 -24.83 0.40 12.20
C ASP A 280 -23.87 1.34 12.92
N ILE A 281 -22.57 1.03 12.87
CA ILE A 281 -21.54 1.84 13.53
C ILE A 281 -20.87 2.70 12.47
N GLU A 282 -21.13 4.00 12.53
CA GLU A 282 -20.54 4.96 11.61
C GLU A 282 -19.01 4.98 11.77
N ASN A 283 -18.29 4.74 10.67
CA ASN A 283 -16.82 4.86 10.60
C ASN A 283 -16.09 4.11 11.72
N ALA A 284 -16.48 2.86 12.01
CA ALA A 284 -15.90 2.05 13.09
C ALA A 284 -14.36 1.94 13.02
N CYS A 285 -13.79 1.87 11.82
CA CYS A 285 -12.34 1.87 11.64
C CYS A 285 -11.69 3.19 12.09
N ASP A 286 -12.35 4.32 11.92
CA ASP A 286 -11.77 5.63 12.21
C ASP A 286 -11.87 6.00 13.70
N HIS A 287 -12.78 5.36 14.45
CA HIS A 287 -13.10 5.73 15.84
C HIS A 287 -12.71 4.68 16.89
N VAL A 288 -12.20 3.51 16.48
CA VAL A 288 -11.91 2.43 17.43
C VAL A 288 -10.80 2.80 18.42
N ASN A 289 -11.08 2.62 19.71
CA ASN A 289 -10.10 2.81 20.76
C ASN A 289 -9.09 1.65 20.78
N TRP A 290 -7.79 1.95 20.73
CA TRP A 290 -6.75 0.93 20.72
C TRP A 290 -6.70 0.11 21.99
N GLU A 291 -6.86 0.73 23.16
CA GLU A 291 -6.82 0.00 24.43
C GLU A 291 -7.95 -1.03 24.52
N PHE A 292 -9.13 -0.70 23.98
CA PHE A 292 -10.23 -1.66 23.86
C PHE A 292 -9.83 -2.88 23.01
N ILE A 293 -9.24 -2.68 21.83
CA ILE A 293 -8.74 -3.78 20.98
C ILE A 293 -7.71 -4.63 21.74
N LEU A 294 -6.77 -3.99 22.42
CA LEU A 294 -5.72 -4.69 23.16
C LEU A 294 -6.29 -5.48 24.35
N GLN A 295 -7.29 -4.96 25.05
CA GLN A 295 -8.00 -5.68 26.11
C GLN A 295 -8.74 -6.89 25.58
N VAL A 296 -9.47 -6.76 24.47
CA VAL A 296 -10.16 -7.88 23.81
C VAL A 296 -9.16 -8.97 23.43
N LEU A 297 -8.03 -8.62 22.83
CA LEU A 297 -6.98 -9.61 22.49
C LEU A 297 -6.42 -10.31 23.74
N ARG A 298 -6.22 -9.60 24.84
CA ARG A 298 -5.79 -10.23 26.11
C ARG A 298 -6.85 -11.20 26.65
N GLN A 299 -8.14 -10.81 26.60
CA GLN A 299 -9.25 -11.67 27.03
C GLN A 299 -9.44 -12.91 26.15
N MET A 300 -9.11 -12.80 24.86
CA MET A 300 -9.09 -13.94 23.93
C MET A 300 -7.88 -14.86 24.13
N GLY A 301 -6.99 -14.57 25.10
CA GLY A 301 -5.86 -15.42 25.45
C GLY A 301 -4.61 -15.20 24.59
N PHE A 302 -4.54 -14.13 23.79
CA PHE A 302 -3.32 -13.83 23.04
C PHE A 302 -2.17 -13.44 23.98
N GLY A 303 -1.01 -14.06 23.80
CA GLY A 303 0.17 -13.77 24.61
C GLY A 303 0.68 -12.33 24.46
N ALA A 304 1.36 -11.82 25.49
CA ALA A 304 1.83 -10.43 25.58
C ALA A 304 2.60 -9.95 24.33
N LYS A 305 3.47 -10.81 23.79
CA LYS A 305 4.23 -10.54 22.57
C LYS A 305 3.36 -10.23 21.35
N TRP A 306 2.27 -10.99 21.17
CA TRP A 306 1.33 -10.75 20.08
C TRP A 306 0.59 -9.42 20.26
N VAL A 307 0.13 -9.16 21.48
CA VAL A 307 -0.53 -7.91 21.84
C VAL A 307 0.41 -6.71 21.61
N ASN A 308 1.69 -6.84 21.93
CA ASN A 308 2.69 -5.82 21.69
C ASN A 308 2.97 -5.58 20.21
N TRP A 309 3.02 -6.64 19.38
CA TRP A 309 3.10 -6.47 17.91
C TRP A 309 1.93 -5.67 17.36
N VAL A 310 0.69 -6.01 17.77
CA VAL A 310 -0.51 -5.28 17.34
C VAL A 310 -0.46 -3.84 17.83
N LYS A 311 -0.17 -3.63 19.13
CA LYS A 311 -0.04 -2.30 19.75
C LYS A 311 0.97 -1.44 18.99
N PHE A 312 2.16 -1.96 18.70
CA PHE A 312 3.19 -1.23 17.98
C PHE A 312 2.69 -0.80 16.60
N CYS A 313 2.10 -1.72 15.85
CA CYS A 313 1.60 -1.46 14.50
C CYS A 313 0.52 -0.37 14.46
N ILE A 314 -0.45 -0.37 15.38
CA ILE A 314 -1.56 0.58 15.39
C ILE A 314 -1.19 1.93 16.01
N SER A 315 -0.32 1.95 17.04
CA SER A 315 -0.05 3.17 17.82
C SER A 315 1.10 4.03 17.32
N THR A 316 2.02 3.48 16.53
CA THR A 316 3.21 4.22 16.05
C THR A 316 3.05 4.78 14.62
N VAL A 317 1.84 4.71 14.06
CA VAL A 317 1.56 5.18 12.70
C VAL A 317 1.68 6.71 12.63
N LYS A 318 2.41 7.19 11.62
CA LYS A 318 2.52 8.60 11.26
C LYS A 318 1.83 8.84 9.92
N PHE A 319 0.90 9.76 9.89
CA PHE A 319 0.14 10.15 8.71
C PHE A 319 0.68 11.43 8.09
N SER A 320 0.60 11.52 6.76
CA SER A 320 0.86 12.75 6.01
C SER A 320 -0.18 12.88 4.89
N ILE A 321 -0.71 14.08 4.67
CA ILE A 321 -1.81 14.29 3.71
C ILE A 321 -1.24 14.57 2.33
N LEU A 322 -1.74 13.88 1.30
CA LEU A 322 -1.38 14.19 -0.08
C LEU A 322 -2.28 15.29 -0.65
N VAL A 323 -1.71 16.46 -0.87
CA VAL A 323 -2.33 17.63 -1.49
C VAL A 323 -1.64 17.89 -2.83
N ASN A 324 -2.38 17.81 -3.94
CA ASN A 324 -1.86 18.08 -5.30
C ASN A 324 -0.61 17.27 -5.69
N GLY A 325 -0.51 16.03 -5.20
CA GLY A 325 0.65 15.16 -5.40
C GLY A 325 1.82 15.46 -4.47
N GLY A 326 1.67 16.46 -3.58
CA GLY A 326 2.59 16.81 -2.50
C GLY A 326 2.17 16.21 -1.15
N SER A 327 3.08 15.71 -0.31
CA SER A 327 2.79 15.33 1.08
C SER A 327 3.01 16.50 2.03
N GLU A 328 2.01 16.81 2.85
CA GLU A 328 2.01 17.94 3.77
C GLU A 328 2.03 17.47 5.23
N GLY A 329 3.11 17.83 5.93
CA GLY A 329 3.32 17.56 7.36
C GLY A 329 3.33 16.08 7.75
N PHE A 330 3.66 15.80 9.02
CA PHE A 330 3.40 14.51 9.63
C PHE A 330 2.68 14.70 10.95
N PHE A 331 1.68 13.85 11.21
CA PHE A 331 0.96 13.80 12.48
C PHE A 331 0.75 12.36 12.93
N ASN A 332 0.65 12.15 14.24
CA ASN A 332 0.43 10.82 14.82
C ASN A 332 -1.07 10.52 14.87
N ALA A 333 -1.44 9.25 14.74
CA ALA A 333 -2.76 8.80 15.10
C ALA A 333 -2.94 8.78 16.62
N GLN A 334 -4.19 8.90 17.08
CA GLN A 334 -4.55 8.75 18.50
C GLN A 334 -5.51 7.57 18.73
N LEU A 335 -6.25 7.20 17.69
CA LEU A 335 -7.27 6.15 17.67
C LEU A 335 -7.51 5.73 16.21
N GLY A 336 -8.28 4.67 16.01
CA GLY A 336 -8.63 4.18 14.68
C GLY A 336 -7.58 3.25 14.05
N ILE A 337 -7.98 2.50 13.02
CA ILE A 337 -7.13 1.66 12.18
C ILE A 337 -7.21 2.15 10.75
N ARG A 338 -6.07 2.11 10.05
CA ARG A 338 -5.95 2.49 8.63
C ARG A 338 -6.99 1.79 7.76
N GLN A 339 -7.75 2.56 7.00
CA GLN A 339 -8.67 2.01 6.02
C GLN A 339 -7.91 1.24 4.92
N GLY A 340 -8.29 -0.03 4.71
CA GLY A 340 -7.62 -0.93 3.76
C GLY A 340 -6.38 -1.65 4.32
N ASP A 341 -6.11 -1.52 5.62
CA ASP A 341 -5.13 -2.33 6.33
C ASP A 341 -5.66 -3.75 6.57
N PRO A 342 -4.92 -4.81 6.21
CA PRO A 342 -5.31 -6.18 6.52
C PRO A 342 -5.62 -6.45 8.01
N MET A 343 -5.10 -5.63 8.93
CA MET A 343 -5.40 -5.73 10.35
C MET A 343 -6.74 -5.11 10.76
N SER A 344 -7.48 -4.45 9.86
CA SER A 344 -8.82 -3.92 10.15
C SER A 344 -9.81 -5.01 10.60
N LEU A 345 -9.50 -6.28 10.29
CA LEU A 345 -10.17 -7.45 10.83
C LEU A 345 -10.35 -7.41 12.36
N LEU A 346 -9.37 -6.87 13.09
CA LEU A 346 -9.40 -6.75 14.55
C LEU A 346 -10.59 -5.93 15.07
N VAL A 347 -11.06 -4.94 14.30
CA VAL A 347 -12.22 -4.09 14.66
C VAL A 347 -13.53 -4.88 14.58
N HIS A 348 -13.61 -5.85 13.67
CA HIS A 348 -14.81 -6.64 13.45
C HIS A 348 -14.97 -7.78 14.47
N PHE A 349 -13.90 -8.17 15.18
CA PHE A 349 -13.96 -9.25 16.18
C PHE A 349 -14.32 -8.78 17.59
N SER A 350 -14.11 -7.51 17.91
CA SER A 350 -14.35 -6.97 19.26
C SER A 350 -15.84 -6.81 19.63
N HIS A 351 -16.76 -7.21 18.75
CA HIS A 351 -18.20 -7.01 18.90
C HIS A 351 -18.97 -8.34 19.04
N GLY A 352 -18.29 -9.49 19.11
CA GLY A 352 -18.90 -10.82 19.09
C GLY A 352 -19.20 -11.47 20.44
N ARG A 353 -19.04 -10.75 21.56
CA ARG A 353 -19.46 -11.24 22.90
C ARG A 353 -20.06 -10.10 23.70
N SER A 354 -21.38 -10.05 23.73
CA SER A 354 -22.16 -9.35 24.75
C SER A 354 -23.19 -10.32 25.29
#